data_AF-A0A7J5EMI4-F1
#
_entry.id   AF-A0A7J5EMI4-F1
#
_cell.length_a   1.000
_cell.length_b   1.000
_cell.length_c   1.000
_cell.angle_alpha   90.00
_cell.angle_beta   90.00
_cell.angle_gamma   90.00
#
_symmetry.space_group_name_H-M   'P 1'
#
loop_
_entity.id
_entity.type
_entity.pdbx_description
1 polymer ?
#
loop_
_entity_poly.entity_id
_entity_poly.type
_entity_poly.pdbx_seq_one_letter_code
_entity_poly.pdbx_strand_id
1 'polypeptide(L)'
;MLAITDIRNRAAAFAERWKDETSEDAEAKTFWDNFLEVFGVNRKRVAVFEKQVIKAGAKAGYIDLFWPGLLIVEHKSAGKDLAKAFTQAIDYFPGLKDSELPRYVIVSDFQRIRVHDLVEHVETEVALADLPTRIDVFGFISGYATRKFREEDPVNVRAAELMGRLHDAIKATGYDGHDLEVFLTRLLFCLFGDDTGIFNRDSFVSFLETKTREDGMDVGPQLSFLFQLLNTPLDKRPKNLDEDLQAFPYVNGSLFAETLPTPNFDRELRERLLECANFDWTYVSPAVFGAMFQGVMDAVNRRNLGAHYTSEKNILKVVSGLFLDEIEAELVKARSSESRLRALHDRISRMRFLDPACGCGNFLIVTYKELRRIETEILKQLDALGKLSGRGQMVTDVSALSRLSVHSMFGIEIEEFPARIAEVALWLIDHIMNVELATAFGAYFVRLPLTNGPTIRIGDALDVDWRKEILDQELDVEWFILGNPPFIGSKMMSDTQRTRIKKLFGGVSGSGVMDFVTGWYVKAAEAIHGTSVRCAFVCTNSISQGEQVGILWKHLVQKYGMHIHFAHRTFRWSNEAKGVAAVHCVIVGFGCERIAEPALFEYTSPTSDAVRIQVPSINEVVR
;
A
#
# COMPACT_ATOMS: atom_id res chain seq x y z
N MET A 1 14.75 -11.21 -12.49
CA MET A 1 14.85 -9.74 -12.68
C MET A 1 16.28 -9.28 -12.36
N LEU A 2 16.79 -8.23 -13.01
CA LEU A 2 18.20 -7.78 -12.87
C LEU A 2 18.38 -6.77 -11.74
N ALA A 3 19.52 -6.82 -11.04
CA ALA A 3 19.87 -5.76 -10.10
C ALA A 3 20.15 -4.45 -10.84
N ILE A 4 19.84 -3.30 -10.24
CA ILE A 4 20.10 -1.99 -10.88
C ILE A 4 21.59 -1.80 -11.23
N THR A 5 22.51 -2.35 -10.43
CA THR A 5 23.95 -2.35 -10.78
C THR A 5 24.22 -3.12 -12.07
N ASP A 6 23.54 -4.24 -12.30
CA ASP A 6 23.62 -4.97 -13.56
C ASP A 6 23.01 -4.18 -14.71
N ILE A 7 21.87 -3.51 -14.48
CA ILE A 7 21.22 -2.64 -15.45
C ILE A 7 22.15 -1.47 -15.81
N ARG A 8 22.80 -0.81 -14.84
CA ARG A 8 23.79 0.26 -15.09
C ARG A 8 24.99 -0.25 -15.87
N ASN A 9 25.54 -1.41 -15.51
CA ASN A 9 26.68 -2.01 -16.22
C ASN A 9 26.31 -2.37 -17.66
N ARG A 10 25.12 -2.94 -17.86
CA ARG A 10 24.56 -3.22 -19.20
C ARG A 10 24.31 -1.94 -19.96
N ALA A 11 23.78 -0.89 -19.32
CA ALA A 11 23.55 0.41 -19.92
C ALA A 11 24.87 1.07 -20.35
N ALA A 12 25.94 0.94 -19.56
CA ALA A 12 27.27 1.43 -19.92
C ALA A 12 27.84 0.67 -21.12
N ALA A 13 27.74 -0.66 -21.12
CA ALA A 13 28.15 -1.49 -22.26
C ALA A 13 27.31 -1.18 -23.52
N PHE A 14 26.02 -0.92 -23.34
CA PHE A 14 25.12 -0.52 -24.41
C PHE A 14 25.50 0.85 -24.99
N ALA A 15 25.68 1.86 -24.15
CA ALA A 15 26.06 3.20 -24.56
C ALA A 15 27.40 3.19 -25.32
N GLU A 16 28.39 2.46 -24.81
CA GLU A 16 29.70 2.32 -25.47
C GLU A 16 29.58 1.60 -26.82
N ARG A 17 28.76 0.54 -26.91
CA ARG A 17 28.56 -0.22 -28.16
C ARG A 17 27.92 0.63 -29.26
N TRP A 18 26.99 1.51 -28.90
CA TRP A 18 26.17 2.25 -29.86
C TRP A 18 26.63 3.70 -30.09
N LYS A 19 27.71 4.14 -29.44
CA LYS A 19 28.18 5.53 -29.46
C LYS A 19 28.43 6.10 -30.86
N ASP A 20 28.87 5.27 -31.81
CA ASP A 20 29.25 5.70 -33.17
C ASP A 20 28.19 5.33 -34.23
N GLU A 21 27.06 4.72 -33.83
CA GLU A 21 26.04 4.26 -34.78
C GLU A 21 25.17 5.41 -35.29
N THR A 22 24.82 5.33 -36.57
CA THR A 22 24.09 6.38 -37.29
C THR A 22 23.00 5.88 -38.25
N SER A 23 22.99 4.58 -38.60
CA SER A 23 22.19 4.03 -39.69
C SER A 23 20.95 3.24 -39.23
N GLU A 24 19.77 3.81 -39.46
CA GLU A 24 18.45 3.22 -39.13
C GLU A 24 18.20 1.89 -39.85
N ASP A 25 18.43 1.83 -41.17
CA ASP A 25 18.13 0.67 -42.02
C ASP A 25 18.95 -0.58 -41.68
N ALA A 26 20.09 -0.40 -41.02
CA ALA A 26 21.02 -1.48 -40.69
C ALA A 26 20.77 -2.04 -39.29
N GLU A 27 20.55 -1.18 -38.29
CA GLU A 27 20.75 -1.58 -36.89
C GLU A 27 19.60 -1.20 -35.93
N ALA A 28 18.56 -0.50 -36.36
CA ALA A 28 17.49 -0.04 -35.45
C ALA A 28 16.81 -1.19 -34.66
N LYS A 29 16.59 -2.34 -35.31
CA LYS A 29 16.01 -3.52 -34.64
C LYS A 29 16.97 -4.11 -33.60
N THR A 30 18.24 -4.25 -33.96
CA THR A 30 19.30 -4.73 -33.06
C THR A 30 19.49 -3.78 -31.88
N PHE A 31 19.39 -2.47 -32.11
CA PHE A 31 19.45 -1.44 -31.08
C PHE A 31 18.38 -1.67 -30.02
N TRP A 32 17.12 -1.84 -30.43
CA TRP A 32 16.03 -2.03 -29.49
C TRP A 32 16.02 -3.41 -28.81
N ASP A 33 16.45 -4.47 -29.48
CA ASP A 33 16.68 -5.77 -28.83
C ASP A 33 17.70 -5.63 -27.69
N ASN A 34 18.87 -5.04 -27.98
CA ASN A 34 19.91 -4.81 -26.99
C ASN A 34 19.46 -3.83 -25.89
N PHE A 35 18.65 -2.82 -26.23
CA PHE A 35 18.17 -1.83 -25.27
C PHE A 35 17.21 -2.47 -24.26
N LEU A 36 16.27 -3.31 -24.70
CA LEU A 36 15.38 -4.02 -23.80
C LEU A 36 16.13 -5.05 -22.94
N GLU A 37 17.20 -5.66 -23.47
CA GLU A 37 18.08 -6.56 -22.71
C GLU A 37 18.86 -5.85 -21.59
N VAL A 38 19.11 -4.53 -21.69
CA VAL A 38 19.66 -3.73 -20.58
C VAL A 38 18.77 -3.87 -19.34
N PHE A 39 17.45 -3.89 -19.54
CA PHE A 39 16.44 -4.02 -18.48
C PHE A 39 16.02 -5.48 -18.22
N GLY A 40 16.66 -6.44 -18.89
CA GLY A 40 16.37 -7.87 -18.73
C GLY A 40 15.06 -8.32 -19.38
N VAL A 41 14.53 -7.51 -20.30
CA VAL A 41 13.29 -7.79 -21.02
C VAL A 41 13.63 -8.43 -22.35
N ASN A 42 13.11 -9.64 -22.59
CA ASN A 42 13.20 -10.27 -23.91
C ASN A 42 12.09 -9.72 -24.79
N ARG A 43 12.46 -8.90 -25.78
CA ARG A 43 11.55 -8.27 -26.73
C ARG A 43 10.57 -9.26 -27.37
N LYS A 44 10.99 -10.49 -27.73
CA LYS A 44 10.10 -11.49 -28.34
C LYS A 44 8.90 -11.89 -27.47
N ARG A 45 8.98 -11.68 -26.16
CA ARG A 45 7.91 -12.00 -25.22
C ARG A 45 6.86 -10.89 -25.10
N VAL A 46 7.27 -9.64 -25.32
CA VAL A 46 6.47 -8.46 -24.93
C VAL A 46 6.14 -7.49 -26.06
N ALA A 47 6.95 -7.50 -27.13
CA ALA A 47 6.87 -6.50 -28.18
C ALA A 47 7.10 -7.08 -29.57
N VAL A 48 6.53 -6.41 -30.57
CA VAL A 48 6.63 -6.78 -31.98
C VAL A 48 7.28 -5.64 -32.77
N PHE A 49 8.13 -5.98 -33.74
CA PHE A 49 8.68 -5.01 -34.68
C PHE A 49 7.74 -4.84 -35.88
N GLU A 50 7.78 -3.66 -36.50
CA GLU A 50 7.08 -3.35 -37.77
C GLU A 50 5.58 -3.69 -37.73
N LYS A 51 4.90 -3.32 -36.64
CA LYS A 51 3.46 -3.52 -36.53
C LYS A 51 2.75 -2.62 -37.54
N GLN A 52 2.04 -3.23 -38.47
CA GLN A 52 1.22 -2.51 -39.43
C GLN A 52 -0.03 -1.92 -38.74
N VAL A 53 -0.28 -0.64 -38.96
CA VAL A 53 -1.43 0.11 -38.44
C VAL A 53 -1.95 1.10 -39.47
N ILE A 54 -3.22 1.46 -39.35
CA ILE A 54 -3.86 2.47 -40.20
C ILE A 54 -3.70 3.83 -39.52
N LYS A 55 -2.98 4.75 -40.16
CA LYS A 55 -2.79 6.12 -39.66
C LYS A 55 -4.07 6.94 -39.79
N ALA A 56 -4.15 8.04 -39.05
CA ALA A 56 -5.11 9.11 -39.30
C ALA A 56 -5.03 9.55 -40.79
N GLY A 57 -6.08 9.26 -41.57
CA GLY A 57 -6.11 9.52 -43.02
C GLY A 57 -5.98 8.28 -43.93
N ALA A 58 -6.16 7.06 -43.39
CA ALA A 58 -6.31 5.80 -44.14
C ALA A 58 -5.09 5.33 -44.96
N LYS A 59 -3.88 5.80 -44.64
CA LYS A 59 -2.63 5.24 -45.17
C LYS A 59 -2.06 4.21 -44.18
N ALA A 60 -1.56 3.10 -44.70
CA ALA A 60 -0.84 2.13 -43.89
C ALA A 60 0.50 2.72 -43.40
N GLY A 61 0.82 2.46 -42.14
CA GLY A 61 2.08 2.78 -41.50
C GLY A 61 2.61 1.58 -40.73
N TYR A 62 3.88 1.66 -40.33
CA TYR A 62 4.55 0.63 -39.53
C TYR A 62 5.12 1.28 -38.28
N ILE A 63 4.75 0.77 -37.12
CA ILE A 63 5.39 1.13 -35.86
C ILE A 63 6.70 0.35 -35.76
N ASP A 64 7.82 1.03 -35.50
CA ASP A 64 9.12 0.37 -35.44
C ASP A 64 9.14 -0.70 -34.36
N LEU A 65 8.85 -0.35 -33.10
CA LEU A 65 8.66 -1.32 -32.02
C LEU A 65 7.37 -1.00 -31.25
N PHE A 66 6.52 -2.02 -31.11
CA PHE A 66 5.23 -1.91 -30.45
C PHE A 66 5.11 -2.92 -29.30
N TRP A 67 4.95 -2.38 -28.08
CA TRP A 67 4.56 -3.11 -26.88
C TRP A 67 3.12 -2.71 -26.52
N PRO A 68 2.13 -3.59 -26.77
CA PRO A 68 0.72 -3.28 -26.53
C PRO A 68 0.46 -2.77 -25.10
N GLY A 69 -0.28 -1.67 -24.97
CA GLY A 69 -0.68 -1.10 -23.68
C GLY A 69 0.42 -0.36 -22.90
N LEU A 70 1.70 -0.49 -23.30
CA LEU A 70 2.81 0.11 -22.56
C LEU A 70 3.60 1.13 -23.38
N LEU A 71 4.11 0.75 -24.54
CA LEU A 71 5.16 1.50 -25.23
C LEU A 71 5.03 1.42 -26.75
N ILE A 72 5.05 2.59 -27.39
CA ILE A 72 5.37 2.74 -28.82
C ILE A 72 6.75 3.35 -28.97
N VAL A 73 7.50 2.85 -29.93
CA VAL A 73 8.79 3.40 -30.31
C VAL A 73 8.82 3.75 -31.78
N GLU A 74 9.34 4.94 -32.08
CA GLU A 74 9.70 5.36 -33.43
C GLU A 74 11.20 5.72 -33.45
N HIS A 75 11.94 5.15 -34.38
CA HIS A 75 13.37 5.33 -34.52
C HIS A 75 13.68 6.15 -35.77
N LYS A 76 14.77 6.89 -35.75
CA LYS A 76 15.27 7.66 -36.90
C LYS A 76 16.79 7.52 -37.00
N SER A 77 17.33 7.76 -38.18
CA SER A 77 18.78 7.90 -38.38
C SER A 77 19.34 9.04 -37.51
N ALA A 78 20.63 8.96 -37.13
CA ALA A 78 21.23 9.92 -36.20
C ALA A 78 21.13 11.39 -36.67
N GLY A 79 20.82 12.29 -35.74
CA GLY A 79 20.70 13.73 -35.98
C GLY A 79 19.37 14.17 -36.61
N LYS A 80 18.42 13.25 -36.81
CA LYS A 80 17.08 13.57 -37.33
C LYS A 80 16.20 14.23 -36.25
N ASP A 81 15.06 14.75 -36.70
CA ASP A 81 14.10 15.49 -35.87
C ASP A 81 13.18 14.53 -35.09
N LEU A 82 13.42 14.43 -33.78
CA LEU A 82 12.64 13.59 -32.88
C LEU A 82 11.20 14.10 -32.66
N ALA A 83 10.93 15.39 -32.84
CA ALA A 83 9.56 15.92 -32.70
C ALA A 83 8.65 15.41 -33.83
N LYS A 84 9.21 15.25 -35.03
CA LYS A 84 8.50 14.62 -36.16
C LYS A 84 8.27 13.13 -35.91
N ALA A 85 9.26 12.42 -35.36
CA ALA A 85 9.09 11.02 -34.97
C ALA A 85 7.98 10.85 -33.92
N PHE A 86 7.90 11.76 -32.96
CA PHE A 86 6.84 11.73 -31.94
C PHE A 86 5.46 11.96 -32.57
N THR A 87 5.33 12.96 -33.45
CA THR A 87 4.07 13.22 -34.17
C THR A 87 3.65 11.98 -34.97
N GLN A 88 4.60 11.33 -35.64
CA GLN A 88 4.36 10.09 -36.38
C GLN A 88 3.88 8.95 -35.47
N ALA A 89 4.44 8.81 -34.27
CA ALA A 89 4.01 7.81 -33.29
C ALA A 89 2.55 8.04 -32.84
N ILE A 90 2.17 9.29 -32.59
CA ILE A 90 0.80 9.66 -32.21
C ILE A 90 -0.21 9.40 -33.35
N ASP A 91 0.20 9.60 -34.61
CA ASP A 91 -0.66 9.36 -35.78
C ASP A 91 -1.12 7.89 -35.94
N TYR A 92 -0.46 6.94 -35.26
CA TYR A 92 -0.86 5.53 -35.23
C TYR A 92 -2.03 5.23 -34.30
N PHE A 93 -2.32 6.10 -33.32
CA PHE A 93 -3.25 5.81 -32.23
C PHE A 93 -4.67 5.49 -32.72
N PRO A 94 -5.23 6.18 -33.73
CA PRO A 94 -6.55 5.84 -34.27
C PRO A 94 -6.66 4.43 -34.86
N GLY A 95 -5.51 3.81 -35.19
CA GLY A 95 -5.44 2.45 -35.71
C GLY A 95 -5.29 1.36 -34.65
N LEU A 96 -5.24 1.72 -33.36
CA LEU A 96 -5.07 0.81 -32.23
C LEU A 96 -6.37 0.68 -31.42
N LYS A 97 -6.54 -0.46 -30.74
CA LYS A 97 -7.63 -0.61 -29.76
C LYS A 97 -7.34 0.19 -28.51
N ASP A 98 -8.37 0.58 -27.76
CA ASP A 98 -8.20 1.30 -26.49
C ASP A 98 -7.32 0.54 -25.49
N SER A 99 -7.42 -0.79 -25.42
CA SER A 99 -6.58 -1.64 -24.57
C SER A 99 -5.12 -1.74 -25.02
N GLU A 100 -4.82 -1.30 -26.24
CA GLU A 100 -3.50 -1.37 -26.87
C GLU A 100 -2.78 -0.02 -26.87
N LEU A 101 -3.48 1.08 -26.53
CA LEU A 101 -2.90 2.41 -26.47
C LEU A 101 -1.75 2.46 -25.47
N PRO A 102 -0.56 2.97 -25.87
CA PRO A 102 0.58 2.98 -24.98
C PRO A 102 0.48 4.11 -23.95
N ARG A 103 1.06 3.90 -22.76
CA ARG A 103 1.34 4.99 -21.83
C ARG A 103 2.55 5.82 -22.29
N TYR A 104 3.58 5.15 -22.80
CA TYR A 104 4.85 5.77 -23.15
C TYR A 104 5.05 5.81 -24.66
N VAL A 105 5.62 6.91 -25.15
CA VAL A 105 6.18 6.99 -26.49
C VAL A 105 7.67 7.30 -26.37
N ILE A 106 8.51 6.45 -26.94
CA ILE A 106 9.94 6.71 -27.04
C ILE A 106 10.29 7.04 -28.48
N VAL A 107 11.06 8.10 -28.67
CA VAL A 107 11.67 8.41 -29.96
C VAL A 107 13.17 8.47 -29.81
N SER A 108 13.90 7.88 -30.76
CA SER A 108 15.36 7.81 -30.71
C SER A 108 16.01 8.02 -32.06
N ASP A 109 17.20 8.63 -32.04
CA ASP A 109 18.09 8.76 -33.18
C ASP A 109 19.46 8.12 -32.91
N PHE A 110 19.49 7.02 -32.16
CA PHE A 110 20.66 6.39 -31.53
C PHE A 110 21.27 7.22 -30.40
N GLN A 111 21.57 8.49 -30.65
CA GLN A 111 22.34 9.36 -29.76
C GLN A 111 21.49 10.03 -28.69
N ARG A 112 20.23 10.32 -28.99
CA ARG A 112 19.26 10.91 -28.08
C ARG A 112 18.07 9.99 -28.00
N ILE A 113 17.66 9.69 -26.77
CA ILE A 113 16.47 8.91 -26.48
C ILE A 113 15.52 9.84 -25.72
N ARG A 114 14.36 10.12 -26.31
CA ARG A 114 13.35 10.97 -25.71
C ARG A 114 12.14 10.16 -25.34
N VAL A 115 11.72 10.28 -24.09
CA VAL A 115 10.60 9.55 -23.49
C VAL A 115 9.48 10.54 -23.21
N HIS A 116 8.29 10.21 -23.68
CA HIS A 116 7.05 10.93 -23.40
C HIS A 116 6.14 10.05 -22.56
N ASP A 117 5.82 10.48 -21.34
CA ASP A 117 4.76 9.90 -20.52
C ASP A 117 3.44 10.63 -20.84
N LEU A 118 2.52 9.93 -21.52
CA LEU A 118 1.28 10.53 -21.99
C LEU A 118 0.25 10.73 -20.87
N VAL A 119 0.44 10.06 -19.73
CA VAL A 119 -0.44 10.19 -18.56
C VAL A 119 -0.01 11.37 -17.70
N GLU A 120 1.29 11.47 -17.39
CA GLU A 120 1.83 12.56 -16.56
C GLU A 120 2.13 13.83 -17.37
N HIS A 121 2.06 13.76 -18.70
CA HIS A 121 2.43 14.84 -19.63
C HIS A 121 3.87 15.35 -19.42
N VAL A 122 4.79 14.43 -19.11
CA VAL A 122 6.21 14.72 -18.91
C VAL A 122 7.01 14.22 -20.10
N GLU A 123 7.90 15.09 -20.60
CA GLU A 123 8.90 14.75 -21.61
C GLU A 123 10.29 14.76 -20.96
N THR A 124 11.09 13.73 -21.24
CA THR A 124 12.47 13.65 -20.78
C THR A 124 13.38 13.19 -21.92
N GLU A 125 14.41 13.96 -22.21
CA GLU A 125 15.47 13.58 -23.15
C GLU A 125 16.71 13.09 -22.39
N VAL A 126 17.29 11.99 -22.87
CA VAL A 126 18.49 11.36 -22.33
C VAL A 126 19.48 11.17 -23.48
N ALA A 127 20.68 11.72 -23.34
CA ALA A 127 21.78 11.40 -24.24
C ALA A 127 22.24 9.96 -24.00
N LEU A 128 22.61 9.23 -25.06
CA LEU A 128 23.06 7.84 -24.96
C LEU A 128 24.22 7.68 -23.97
N ALA A 129 25.16 8.62 -23.96
CA ALA A 129 26.28 8.64 -23.03
C ALA A 129 25.86 8.74 -21.54
N ASP A 130 24.72 9.38 -21.27
CA ASP A 130 24.19 9.58 -19.91
C ASP A 130 23.29 8.42 -19.47
N LEU A 131 22.93 7.50 -20.38
CA LEU A 131 22.05 6.36 -20.10
C LEU A 131 22.43 5.59 -18.82
N PRO A 132 23.72 5.30 -18.51
CA PRO A 132 24.09 4.56 -17.29
C PRO A 132 23.72 5.29 -16.00
N THR A 133 23.65 6.63 -16.04
CA THR A 133 23.28 7.48 -14.91
C THR A 133 21.79 7.86 -14.90
N ARG A 134 21.08 7.61 -16.02
CA ARG A 134 19.68 8.01 -16.26
C ARG A 134 18.75 6.83 -16.55
N ILE A 135 19.11 5.64 -16.09
CA ILE A 135 18.30 4.43 -16.22
C ILE A 135 16.92 4.52 -15.53
N ASP A 136 16.77 5.44 -14.57
CA ASP A 136 15.52 5.73 -13.85
C ASP A 136 14.40 6.17 -14.80
N VAL A 137 14.74 6.92 -15.86
CA VAL A 137 13.79 7.38 -16.89
C VAL A 137 13.11 6.21 -17.58
N PHE A 138 13.79 5.07 -17.67
CA PHE A 138 13.32 3.86 -18.35
C PHE A 138 12.87 2.77 -17.37
N GLY A 139 12.73 3.08 -16.08
CA GLY A 139 12.36 2.11 -15.04
C GLY A 139 11.04 1.39 -15.30
N PHE A 140 10.13 2.02 -16.07
CA PHE A 140 8.87 1.41 -16.50
C PHE A 140 9.05 0.19 -17.43
N ILE A 141 10.18 0.09 -18.16
CA ILE A 141 10.50 -1.06 -19.02
C ILE A 141 10.76 -2.30 -18.16
N SER A 142 11.45 -2.12 -17.05
CA SER A 142 11.68 -3.17 -16.06
C SER A 142 10.49 -3.44 -15.13
N GLY A 143 9.39 -2.66 -15.24
CA GLY A 143 8.21 -2.77 -14.36
C GLY A 143 8.28 -1.93 -13.08
N TYR A 144 9.34 -1.14 -12.87
CA TYR A 144 9.63 -0.41 -11.62
C TYR A 144 9.17 1.05 -11.64
N ALA A 145 7.98 1.35 -12.16
CA ALA A 145 7.47 2.72 -12.07
C ALA A 145 7.25 3.10 -10.59
N THR A 146 7.95 4.14 -10.11
CA THR A 146 7.70 4.78 -8.82
C THR A 146 6.42 5.60 -8.91
N ARG A 147 5.48 5.42 -7.97
CA ARG A 147 4.10 5.89 -8.12
C ARG A 147 3.64 6.82 -7.01
N LYS A 148 2.67 7.67 -7.36
CA LYS A 148 1.83 8.41 -6.41
C LYS A 148 0.43 7.82 -6.47
N PHE A 149 0.08 7.02 -5.47
CA PHE A 149 -1.28 6.52 -5.29
C PHE A 149 -2.21 7.65 -4.83
N ARG A 150 -3.44 7.67 -5.33
CA ARG A 150 -4.54 8.48 -4.78
C ARG A 150 -5.72 7.57 -4.52
N GLU A 151 -6.35 7.67 -3.36
CA GLU A 151 -7.51 6.84 -2.98
C GLU A 151 -8.71 7.10 -3.91
N GLU A 152 -8.90 8.36 -4.32
CA GLU A 152 -9.99 8.79 -5.21
C GLU A 152 -9.82 8.40 -6.70
N ASP A 153 -8.77 7.65 -7.05
CA ASP A 153 -8.52 7.25 -8.42
C ASP A 153 -9.62 6.27 -8.91
N PRO A 154 -10.28 6.52 -10.05
CA PRO A 154 -11.28 5.61 -10.63
C PRO A 154 -10.84 4.14 -10.72
N VAL A 155 -9.52 3.89 -10.81
CA VAL A 155 -8.95 2.53 -10.82
C VAL A 155 -9.29 1.74 -9.55
N ASN A 156 -9.33 2.40 -8.39
CA ASN A 156 -9.59 1.78 -7.09
C ASN A 156 -11.03 1.28 -6.98
N VAL A 157 -11.99 2.08 -7.46
CA VAL A 157 -13.42 1.70 -7.49
C VAL A 157 -13.62 0.51 -8.42
N ARG A 158 -12.94 0.50 -9.57
CA ARG A 158 -13.04 -0.61 -10.52
C ARG A 158 -12.42 -1.90 -9.98
N ALA A 159 -11.27 -1.82 -9.31
CA ALA A 159 -10.64 -2.96 -8.64
C ALA A 159 -11.56 -3.58 -7.57
N ALA A 160 -12.22 -2.73 -6.77
CA ALA A 160 -13.22 -3.14 -5.79
C ALA A 160 -14.38 -3.91 -6.42
N GLU A 161 -14.94 -3.38 -7.51
CA GLU A 161 -16.06 -3.99 -8.21
C GLU A 161 -15.67 -5.34 -8.84
N LEU A 162 -14.46 -5.46 -9.41
CA LEU A 162 -13.94 -6.71 -9.96
C LEU A 162 -13.83 -7.81 -8.88
N MET A 163 -13.18 -7.50 -7.75
CA MET A 163 -13.02 -8.47 -6.65
C MET A 163 -14.35 -8.85 -6.02
N GLY A 164 -15.27 -7.90 -5.86
CA GLY A 164 -16.60 -8.19 -5.31
C GLY A 164 -17.38 -9.16 -6.20
N ARG A 165 -17.35 -8.96 -7.52
CA ARG A 165 -17.98 -9.89 -8.47
C ARG A 165 -17.33 -11.28 -8.45
N LEU A 166 -16.01 -11.34 -8.31
CA LEU A 166 -15.29 -12.62 -8.22
C LEU A 166 -15.66 -13.36 -6.92
N HIS A 167 -15.66 -12.66 -5.78
CA HIS A 167 -16.12 -13.21 -4.51
C HIS A 167 -17.51 -13.83 -4.60
N ASP A 168 -18.49 -13.05 -5.08
CA ASP A 168 -19.90 -13.49 -5.12
C ASP A 168 -20.07 -14.69 -6.05
N ALA A 169 -19.32 -14.73 -7.15
CA ALA A 169 -19.33 -15.85 -8.08
C ALA A 169 -18.73 -17.13 -7.46
N ILE A 170 -17.62 -17.03 -6.71
CA ILE A 170 -17.04 -18.17 -5.98
C ILE A 170 -18.03 -18.64 -4.90
N LYS A 171 -18.60 -17.72 -4.13
CA LYS A 171 -19.59 -18.02 -3.07
C LYS A 171 -20.81 -18.75 -3.60
N ALA A 172 -21.30 -18.39 -4.78
CA ALA A 172 -22.44 -19.03 -5.43
C ALA A 172 -22.19 -20.52 -5.76
N THR A 173 -20.94 -20.98 -5.82
CA THR A 173 -20.60 -22.40 -5.99
C THR A 173 -20.75 -23.23 -4.72
N GLY A 174 -20.97 -22.58 -3.57
CA GLY A 174 -21.00 -23.21 -2.24
C GLY A 174 -19.65 -23.20 -1.52
N TYR A 175 -18.65 -22.50 -2.07
CA TYR A 175 -17.37 -22.26 -1.39
C TYR A 175 -17.47 -20.96 -0.57
N ASP A 176 -17.58 -21.06 0.74
CA ASP A 176 -17.87 -19.93 1.63
C ASP A 176 -17.10 -19.97 2.96
N GLY A 177 -17.39 -19.02 3.84
CA GLY A 177 -16.78 -18.92 5.16
C GLY A 177 -15.27 -18.71 5.09
N HIS A 178 -14.56 -19.23 6.09
CA HIS A 178 -13.11 -19.08 6.24
C HIS A 178 -12.33 -19.38 4.95
N ASP A 179 -12.66 -20.49 4.27
CA ASP A 179 -11.94 -20.94 3.09
C ASP A 179 -12.01 -19.93 1.94
N LEU A 180 -13.19 -19.35 1.69
CA LEU A 180 -13.40 -18.30 0.68
C LEU A 180 -12.54 -17.06 0.99
N GLU A 181 -12.54 -16.62 2.23
CA GLU A 181 -11.87 -15.39 2.63
C GLU A 181 -10.35 -15.49 2.53
N VAL A 182 -9.77 -16.63 2.95
CA VAL A 182 -8.34 -16.88 2.78
C VAL A 182 -7.99 -17.07 1.30
N PHE A 183 -8.81 -17.82 0.54
CA PHE A 183 -8.58 -18.04 -0.89
C PHE A 183 -8.59 -16.73 -1.70
N LEU A 184 -9.57 -15.86 -1.45
CA LEU A 184 -9.68 -14.57 -2.12
C LEU A 184 -8.53 -13.63 -1.75
N THR A 185 -8.09 -13.66 -0.49
CA THR A 185 -6.92 -12.91 -0.02
C THR A 185 -5.64 -13.37 -0.72
N ARG A 186 -5.47 -14.68 -0.98
CA ARG A 186 -4.35 -15.23 -1.76
C ARG A 186 -4.40 -14.81 -3.23
N LEU A 187 -5.59 -14.82 -3.83
CA LEU A 187 -5.77 -14.32 -5.19
C LEU A 187 -5.40 -12.85 -5.29
N LEU A 188 -5.86 -12.01 -4.35
CA LEU A 188 -5.52 -10.60 -4.30
C LEU A 188 -4.00 -10.39 -4.22
N PHE A 189 -3.30 -11.16 -3.39
CA PHE A 189 -1.84 -11.13 -3.33
C PHE A 189 -1.21 -11.48 -4.68
N CYS A 190 -1.70 -12.51 -5.38
CA CYS A 190 -1.17 -12.91 -6.67
C CYS A 190 -1.41 -11.84 -7.76
N LEU A 191 -2.62 -11.29 -7.80
CA LEU A 191 -3.01 -10.23 -8.73
C LEU A 191 -2.12 -8.99 -8.55
N PHE A 192 -1.95 -8.55 -7.31
CA PHE A 192 -1.07 -7.43 -7.01
C PHE A 192 0.40 -7.76 -7.26
N GLY A 193 0.81 -8.98 -6.92
CA GLY A 193 2.19 -9.43 -7.07
C GLY A 193 2.66 -9.49 -8.53
N ASP A 194 1.73 -9.79 -9.45
CA ASP A 194 1.99 -9.84 -10.89
C ASP A 194 2.39 -8.47 -11.47
N ASP A 195 1.73 -7.41 -11.01
CA ASP A 195 1.94 -6.06 -11.56
C ASP A 195 2.94 -5.20 -10.79
N THR A 196 3.25 -5.57 -9.54
CA THR A 196 4.07 -4.75 -8.64
C THR A 196 5.51 -5.23 -8.48
N GLY A 197 5.92 -6.23 -9.26
CA GLY A 197 7.29 -6.75 -9.27
C GLY A 197 7.61 -7.70 -8.12
N ILE A 198 6.60 -8.23 -7.42
CA ILE A 198 6.77 -9.39 -6.53
C ILE A 198 7.03 -10.63 -7.40
N PHE A 199 6.24 -10.80 -8.45
CA PHE A 199 6.42 -11.81 -9.48
C PHE A 199 7.12 -11.19 -10.69
N ASN A 200 7.58 -12.05 -11.61
CA ASN A 200 7.89 -11.54 -12.94
C ASN A 200 6.58 -11.06 -13.58
N ARG A 201 6.64 -9.93 -14.29
CA ARG A 201 5.47 -9.33 -14.91
C ARG A 201 4.68 -10.34 -15.76
N ASP A 202 3.35 -10.28 -15.65
CA ASP A 202 2.37 -11.10 -16.36
C ASP A 202 2.50 -12.63 -16.12
N SER A 203 3.22 -13.07 -15.08
CA SER A 203 3.43 -14.50 -14.82
C SER A 203 2.18 -15.18 -14.29
N PHE A 204 1.40 -14.49 -13.45
CA PHE A 204 0.16 -15.03 -12.89
C PHE A 204 -0.93 -15.08 -13.95
N VAL A 205 -1.12 -14.02 -14.74
CA VAL A 205 -2.06 -14.06 -15.87
C VAL A 205 -1.64 -15.13 -16.90
N SER A 206 -0.36 -15.20 -17.27
CA SER A 206 0.15 -16.24 -18.18
C SER A 206 -0.04 -17.65 -17.62
N PHE A 207 0.14 -17.83 -16.30
CA PHE A 207 -0.14 -19.10 -15.64
C PHE A 207 -1.61 -19.50 -15.81
N LEU A 208 -2.55 -18.59 -15.60
CA LEU A 208 -3.97 -18.85 -15.79
C LEU A 208 -4.30 -19.13 -17.26
N GLU A 209 -3.70 -18.42 -18.21
CA GLU A 209 -3.98 -18.60 -19.63
C GLU A 209 -3.40 -19.91 -20.19
N THR A 210 -2.19 -20.29 -19.76
CA THR A 210 -1.41 -21.37 -20.40
C THR A 210 -1.39 -22.68 -19.61
N LYS A 211 -1.64 -22.64 -18.29
CA LYS A 211 -1.59 -23.83 -17.42
C LYS A 211 -2.97 -24.25 -16.88
N THR A 212 -4.05 -23.60 -17.32
CA THR A 212 -5.43 -24.02 -17.03
C THR A 212 -6.24 -24.22 -18.30
N ARG A 213 -7.25 -25.08 -18.25
CA ARG A 213 -8.17 -25.38 -19.35
C ARG A 213 -9.21 -24.27 -19.52
N GLU A 214 -9.64 -24.04 -20.76
CA GLU A 214 -10.70 -23.07 -21.09
C GLU A 214 -12.07 -23.40 -20.47
N ASP A 215 -12.32 -24.64 -20.06
CA ASP A 215 -13.55 -25.01 -19.36
C ASP A 215 -13.51 -24.75 -17.85
N GLY A 216 -12.38 -24.29 -17.31
CA GLY A 216 -12.21 -23.87 -15.92
C GLY A 216 -12.03 -25.01 -14.91
N MET A 217 -12.29 -26.25 -15.29
CA MET A 217 -12.41 -27.38 -14.35
C MET A 217 -11.14 -27.70 -13.57
N ASP A 218 -9.96 -27.29 -14.06
CA ASP A 218 -8.67 -27.50 -13.43
C ASP A 218 -8.08 -26.24 -12.76
N VAL A 219 -8.76 -25.08 -12.82
CA VAL A 219 -8.26 -23.82 -12.26
C VAL A 219 -8.02 -23.93 -10.76
N GLY A 220 -8.98 -24.50 -10.01
CA GLY A 220 -8.84 -24.71 -8.57
C GLY A 220 -7.60 -25.55 -8.23
N PRO A 221 -7.47 -26.79 -8.76
CA PRO A 221 -6.29 -27.63 -8.52
C PRO A 221 -4.96 -26.96 -8.89
N GLN A 222 -4.92 -26.22 -10.01
CA GLN A 222 -3.74 -25.51 -10.45
C GLN A 222 -3.36 -24.37 -9.49
N LEU A 223 -4.34 -23.58 -9.03
CA LEU A 223 -4.11 -22.54 -8.03
C LEU A 223 -3.64 -23.12 -6.69
N SER A 224 -4.21 -24.24 -6.25
CA SER A 224 -3.77 -24.95 -5.05
C SER A 224 -2.29 -25.37 -5.16
N PHE A 225 -1.89 -25.89 -6.31
CA PHE A 225 -0.49 -26.22 -6.59
C PHE A 225 0.42 -24.97 -6.60
N LEU A 226 -0.02 -23.88 -7.24
CA LEU A 226 0.72 -22.61 -7.22
C LEU A 226 0.90 -22.08 -5.79
N PHE A 227 -0.14 -22.11 -4.96
CA PHE A 227 -0.08 -21.67 -3.57
C PHE A 227 0.90 -22.52 -2.75
N GLN A 228 0.98 -23.83 -3.00
CA GLN A 228 2.00 -24.68 -2.40
C GLN A 228 3.42 -24.28 -2.83
N LEU A 229 3.63 -23.93 -4.11
CA LEU A 229 4.93 -23.43 -4.60
C LEU A 229 5.31 -22.11 -3.95
N LEU A 230 4.36 -21.18 -3.79
CA LEU A 230 4.57 -19.91 -3.09
C LEU A 230 4.91 -20.12 -1.60
N ASN A 231 4.52 -21.26 -1.02
CA ASN A 231 4.89 -21.69 0.33
C ASN A 231 6.07 -22.69 0.40
N THR A 232 6.74 -22.99 -0.73
CA THR A 232 7.86 -23.93 -0.77
C THR A 232 9.17 -23.21 -1.10
N PRO A 233 10.19 -23.25 -0.21
CA PRO A 233 11.52 -22.71 -0.49
C PRO A 233 12.10 -23.22 -1.81
N LEU A 234 12.78 -22.36 -2.56
CA LEU A 234 13.27 -22.66 -3.92
C LEU A 234 14.15 -23.94 -3.97
N ASP A 235 14.96 -24.18 -2.95
CA ASP A 235 15.85 -25.34 -2.80
C ASP A 235 15.12 -26.65 -2.49
N LYS A 236 13.87 -26.57 -2.02
CA LYS A 236 13.00 -27.71 -1.68
C LYS A 236 12.00 -28.05 -2.78
N ARG A 237 11.94 -27.27 -3.87
CA ARG A 237 11.01 -27.51 -4.97
C ARG A 237 11.42 -28.73 -5.81
N PRO A 238 10.47 -29.40 -6.49
CA PRO A 238 10.77 -30.49 -7.41
C PRO A 238 11.77 -30.06 -8.50
N LYS A 239 12.79 -30.87 -8.77
CA LYS A 239 13.85 -30.55 -9.75
C LYS A 239 13.40 -30.56 -11.21
N ASN A 240 12.23 -31.15 -11.48
CA ASN A 240 11.63 -31.28 -12.81
C ASN A 240 10.48 -30.30 -13.04
N LEU A 241 10.39 -29.24 -12.22
CA LEU A 241 9.39 -28.19 -12.38
C LEU A 241 9.68 -27.38 -13.66
N ASP A 242 8.62 -26.96 -14.34
CA ASP A 242 8.68 -26.07 -15.50
C ASP A 242 9.32 -24.72 -15.12
N GLU A 243 10.07 -24.10 -16.05
CA GLU A 243 10.83 -22.87 -15.79
C GLU A 243 9.92 -21.72 -15.32
N ASP A 244 8.71 -21.59 -15.88
CA ASP A 244 7.78 -20.51 -15.53
C ASP A 244 7.29 -20.68 -14.08
N LEU A 245 7.02 -21.91 -13.65
CA LEU A 245 6.62 -22.22 -12.28
C LEU A 245 7.77 -22.08 -11.28
N GLN A 246 8.99 -22.40 -11.71
CA GLN A 246 10.19 -22.23 -10.89
C GLN A 246 10.48 -20.74 -10.62
N ALA A 247 10.07 -19.86 -11.53
CA ALA A 247 10.29 -18.42 -11.44
C ALA A 247 9.45 -17.71 -10.37
N PHE A 248 8.32 -18.28 -9.94
CA PHE A 248 7.55 -17.71 -8.83
C PHE A 248 8.39 -17.68 -7.55
N PRO A 249 8.42 -16.58 -6.78
CA PRO A 249 9.23 -16.51 -5.58
C PRO A 249 8.70 -17.43 -4.48
N TYR A 250 9.54 -17.68 -3.50
CA TYR A 250 9.10 -18.17 -2.21
C TYR A 250 8.58 -16.99 -1.40
N VAL A 251 7.30 -17.00 -1.05
CA VAL A 251 6.66 -15.91 -0.30
C VAL A 251 6.79 -16.16 1.19
N ASN A 252 6.31 -17.30 1.70
CA ASN A 252 6.12 -17.68 3.12
C ASN A 252 5.89 -16.52 4.10
N GLY A 253 4.75 -16.60 4.76
CA GLY A 253 4.49 -15.95 6.04
C GLY A 253 3.00 -15.99 6.25
N SER A 254 2.50 -16.93 7.05
CA SER A 254 1.06 -17.12 7.39
C SER A 254 0.11 -17.35 6.19
N LEU A 255 0.05 -16.43 5.23
CA LEU A 255 -0.89 -16.35 4.10
C LEU A 255 -1.04 -17.64 3.30
N PHE A 256 0.06 -18.28 2.91
CA PHE A 256 0.05 -19.52 2.11
C PHE A 256 0.32 -20.80 2.94
N ALA A 257 0.39 -20.69 4.27
CA ALA A 257 0.75 -21.81 5.14
C ALA A 257 -0.40 -22.83 5.27
N GLU A 258 -1.63 -22.33 5.31
CA GLU A 258 -2.82 -23.16 5.48
C GLU A 258 -3.19 -23.93 4.21
N THR A 259 -3.51 -25.21 4.36
CA THR A 259 -4.03 -26.03 3.26
C THR A 259 -5.55 -25.88 3.21
N LEU A 260 -6.06 -25.33 2.11
CA LEU A 260 -7.50 -25.10 1.92
C LEU A 260 -8.11 -26.15 0.99
N PRO A 261 -9.41 -26.47 1.15
CA PRO A 261 -10.18 -27.14 0.12
C PRO A 261 -10.14 -26.35 -1.19
N THR A 262 -10.22 -27.05 -2.31
CA THR A 262 -10.12 -26.44 -3.63
C THR A 262 -11.51 -26.04 -4.14
N PRO A 263 -11.75 -24.76 -4.50
CA PRO A 263 -13.00 -24.36 -5.14
C PRO A 263 -13.11 -24.97 -6.54
N ASN A 264 -14.33 -25.34 -6.92
CA ASN A 264 -14.62 -25.80 -8.28
C ASN A 264 -14.88 -24.59 -9.18
N PHE A 265 -14.22 -24.58 -10.33
CA PHE A 265 -14.35 -23.54 -11.34
C PHE A 265 -15.05 -24.09 -12.57
N ASP A 266 -15.85 -23.25 -13.21
CA ASP A 266 -16.33 -23.43 -14.57
C ASP A 266 -15.72 -22.37 -15.49
N ARG A 267 -16.12 -22.37 -16.76
CA ARG A 267 -15.65 -21.39 -17.76
C ARG A 267 -15.91 -19.96 -17.30
N GLU A 268 -17.10 -19.67 -16.79
CA GLU A 268 -17.49 -18.31 -16.42
C GLU A 268 -16.64 -17.79 -15.25
N LEU A 269 -16.43 -18.63 -14.23
CA LEU A 269 -15.60 -18.27 -13.08
C LEU A 269 -14.13 -18.09 -13.46
N ARG A 270 -13.62 -18.91 -14.40
CA ARG A 270 -12.28 -18.73 -14.98
C ARG A 270 -12.17 -17.39 -15.71
N GLU A 271 -13.14 -17.03 -16.55
CA GLU A 271 -13.16 -15.76 -17.28
C GLU A 271 -13.18 -14.56 -16.34
N ARG A 272 -13.94 -14.64 -15.23
CA ARG A 272 -13.94 -13.60 -14.18
C ARG A 272 -12.60 -13.44 -13.49
N LEU A 273 -11.91 -14.55 -13.19
CA LEU A 273 -10.57 -14.50 -12.61
C LEU A 273 -9.56 -13.92 -13.62
N LEU A 274 -9.66 -14.27 -14.89
CA LEU A 274 -8.82 -13.68 -15.95
C LEU A 274 -9.12 -12.19 -16.15
N GLU A 275 -10.37 -11.75 -16.03
CA GLU A 275 -10.72 -10.32 -16.05
C GLU A 275 -9.99 -9.57 -14.91
N CYS A 276 -9.93 -10.17 -13.72
CA CYS A 276 -9.17 -9.62 -12.60
C CYS A 276 -7.66 -9.64 -12.89
N ALA A 277 -7.12 -10.73 -13.45
CA ALA A 277 -5.69 -10.86 -13.74
C ALA A 277 -5.18 -9.93 -14.86
N ASN A 278 -6.05 -9.57 -15.81
CA ASN A 278 -5.73 -8.62 -16.88
C ASN A 278 -5.93 -7.15 -16.47
N PHE A 279 -6.47 -6.89 -15.27
CA PHE A 279 -6.61 -5.55 -14.75
C PHE A 279 -5.26 -5.06 -14.20
N ASP A 280 -4.87 -3.81 -14.46
CA ASP A 280 -3.62 -3.26 -13.93
C ASP A 280 -3.76 -2.87 -12.44
N TRP A 281 -3.25 -3.74 -11.57
CA TRP A 281 -3.26 -3.59 -10.12
C TRP A 281 -2.23 -2.60 -9.61
N THR A 282 -1.29 -2.17 -10.45
CA THR A 282 -0.14 -1.44 -9.93
C THR A 282 -0.50 0.01 -9.57
N TYR A 283 -1.67 0.54 -9.98
CA TYR A 283 -2.21 1.83 -9.49
C TYR A 283 -3.19 1.69 -8.33
N VAL A 284 -3.51 0.45 -7.92
CA VAL A 284 -4.45 0.21 -6.85
C VAL A 284 -3.78 0.50 -5.50
N SER A 285 -4.35 1.40 -4.72
CA SER A 285 -3.87 1.67 -3.37
C SER A 285 -4.20 0.50 -2.44
N PRO A 286 -3.23 -0.05 -1.66
CA PRO A 286 -3.53 -1.05 -0.65
C PRO A 286 -4.56 -0.60 0.39
N ALA A 287 -4.69 0.70 0.63
CA ALA A 287 -5.71 1.24 1.53
C ALA A 287 -7.14 0.96 1.03
N VAL A 288 -7.34 0.81 -0.29
CA VAL A 288 -8.67 0.60 -0.89
C VAL A 288 -9.17 -0.81 -0.64
N PHE A 289 -8.33 -1.78 -0.27
CA PHE A 289 -8.77 -3.14 0.04
C PHE A 289 -9.90 -3.13 1.08
N GLY A 290 -9.84 -2.25 2.09
CA GLY A 290 -10.94 -2.08 3.04
C GLY A 290 -12.28 -1.67 2.39
N ALA A 291 -12.25 -0.82 1.38
CA ALA A 291 -13.45 -0.45 0.62
C ALA A 291 -13.94 -1.59 -0.30
N MET A 292 -13.02 -2.34 -0.93
CA MET A 292 -13.37 -3.49 -1.79
C MET A 292 -14.19 -4.51 -1.02
N PHE A 293 -13.72 -4.87 0.17
CA PHE A 293 -14.32 -5.94 0.96
C PHE A 293 -15.53 -5.47 1.77
N GLN A 294 -15.64 -4.18 2.08
CA GLN A 294 -16.92 -3.62 2.55
C GLN A 294 -18.05 -3.74 1.54
N GLY A 295 -17.73 -3.70 0.24
CA GLY A 295 -18.70 -3.95 -0.83
C GLY A 295 -19.26 -5.38 -0.81
N VAL A 296 -18.45 -6.32 -0.34
CA VAL A 296 -18.78 -7.76 -0.22
C VAL A 296 -19.59 -8.08 1.04
N MET A 297 -19.41 -7.31 2.12
CA MET A 297 -20.16 -7.51 3.36
C MET A 297 -21.64 -7.10 3.25
N ASP A 298 -22.53 -7.93 3.81
CA ASP A 298 -23.96 -7.62 3.96
C ASP A 298 -24.17 -6.26 4.68
N ALA A 299 -25.11 -5.46 4.19
CA ALA A 299 -25.41 -4.12 4.69
C ALA A 299 -25.79 -4.08 6.19
N VAL A 300 -26.45 -5.13 6.71
CA VAL A 300 -26.82 -5.25 8.12
C VAL A 300 -25.60 -5.53 8.99
N ASN A 301 -24.74 -6.47 8.58
CA ASN A 301 -23.50 -6.79 9.29
C ASN A 301 -22.54 -5.60 9.30
N ARG A 302 -22.44 -4.88 8.18
CA ARG A 302 -21.63 -3.65 8.06
C ARG A 302 -22.03 -2.59 9.08
N ARG A 303 -23.34 -2.36 9.27
CA ARG A 303 -23.86 -1.38 10.23
C ARG A 303 -23.72 -1.82 11.68
N ASN A 304 -23.97 -3.09 11.97
CA ASN A 304 -23.90 -3.64 13.34
C ASN A 304 -22.47 -3.66 13.89
N LEU A 305 -21.49 -3.95 13.03
CA LEU A 305 -20.07 -3.95 13.37
C LEU A 305 -19.46 -2.54 13.32
N GLY A 306 -20.18 -1.54 12.78
CA GLY A 306 -19.61 -0.22 12.53
C GLY A 306 -18.44 -0.26 11.54
N ALA A 307 -18.42 -1.25 10.64
CA ALA A 307 -17.34 -1.51 9.69
C ALA A 307 -17.33 -0.44 8.59
N HIS A 308 -16.80 0.73 8.95
CA HIS A 308 -16.67 1.88 8.08
C HIS A 308 -15.20 2.14 7.78
N TYR A 309 -14.89 2.13 6.50
CA TYR A 309 -13.55 2.44 6.01
C TYR A 309 -13.18 3.87 6.42
N THR A 310 -11.94 4.05 6.85
CA THR A 310 -11.36 5.35 7.22
C THR A 310 -10.35 5.76 6.15
N SER A 311 -10.52 6.96 5.59
CA SER A 311 -9.65 7.50 4.53
C SER A 311 -8.30 7.97 5.06
N GLU A 312 -7.28 7.98 4.19
CA GLU A 312 -5.91 8.44 4.49
C GLU A 312 -5.93 9.87 5.04
N LYS A 313 -6.73 10.78 4.47
CA LYS A 313 -6.88 12.16 4.98
C LYS A 313 -7.32 12.22 6.44
N ASN A 314 -8.23 11.33 6.86
CA ASN A 314 -8.70 11.30 8.24
C ASN A 314 -7.73 10.58 9.18
N ILE A 315 -7.03 9.56 8.70
CA ILE A 315 -5.95 8.90 9.46
C ILE A 315 -4.83 9.89 9.75
N LEU A 316 -4.43 10.67 8.73
CA LEU A 316 -3.39 11.68 8.86
C LEU A 316 -3.70 12.69 9.98
N LYS A 317 -4.95 13.08 10.20
CA LYS A 317 -5.33 13.94 11.34
C LYS A 317 -4.98 13.30 12.69
N VAL A 318 -5.19 11.99 12.84
CA VAL A 318 -4.89 11.26 14.07
C VAL A 318 -3.38 11.12 14.26
N VAL A 319 -2.66 10.63 13.25
CA VAL A 319 -1.22 10.34 13.39
C VAL A 319 -0.37 11.61 13.47
N SER A 320 -0.76 12.69 12.78
CA SER A 320 -0.13 14.02 12.86
C SER A 320 -0.10 14.56 14.28
N GLY A 321 -1.27 14.58 14.94
CA GLY A 321 -1.37 15.04 16.33
C GLY A 321 -0.70 14.10 17.34
N LEU A 322 -0.57 12.81 17.02
CA LEU A 322 -0.07 11.80 17.95
C LEU A 322 1.46 11.71 17.98
N PHE A 323 2.11 11.68 16.82
CA PHE A 323 3.57 11.53 16.72
C PHE A 323 4.18 12.13 15.44
N LEU A 324 3.44 12.19 14.32
CA LEU A 324 4.05 12.44 13.02
C LEU A 324 4.59 13.88 12.91
N ASP A 325 3.84 14.90 13.35
CA ASP A 325 4.30 16.30 13.37
C ASP A 325 5.59 16.47 14.20
N GLU A 326 5.70 15.72 15.31
CA GLU A 326 6.86 15.74 16.20
C GLU A 326 8.11 15.22 15.48
N ILE A 327 7.99 14.07 14.81
CA ILE A 327 9.08 13.41 14.09
C ILE A 327 9.52 14.24 12.88
N GLU A 328 8.57 14.82 12.13
CA GLU A 328 8.87 15.72 11.01
C GLU A 328 9.64 16.97 11.48
N ALA A 329 9.23 17.56 12.61
CA ALA A 329 9.95 18.70 13.20
C ALA A 329 11.36 18.30 13.67
N GLU A 330 11.55 17.10 14.21
CA GLU A 330 12.86 16.55 14.57
C GLU A 330 13.75 16.32 13.34
N LEU A 331 13.19 15.76 12.25
CA LEU A 331 13.88 15.54 10.99
C LEU A 331 14.42 16.86 10.41
N VAL A 332 13.60 17.91 10.39
CA VAL A 332 14.02 19.24 9.93
C VAL A 332 15.20 19.77 10.77
N LYS A 333 15.16 19.59 12.09
CA LYS A 333 16.23 20.00 13.01
C LYS A 333 17.49 19.12 12.93
N ALA A 334 17.36 17.91 12.40
CA ALA A 334 18.44 16.93 12.25
C ALA A 334 19.21 17.06 10.93
N ARG A 335 18.68 17.80 9.94
CA ARG A 335 19.15 17.85 8.54
C ARG A 335 20.66 17.97 8.29
N SER A 336 21.39 18.62 9.19
CA SER A 336 22.84 18.82 9.07
C SER A 336 23.68 18.05 10.10
N SER A 337 23.07 17.09 10.81
CA SER A 337 23.71 16.40 11.94
C SER A 337 23.52 14.89 11.81
N GLU A 338 24.61 14.20 11.47
CA GLU A 338 24.65 12.73 11.40
C GLU A 338 24.16 12.08 12.70
N SER A 339 24.61 12.57 13.86
CA SER A 339 24.22 11.98 15.15
C SER A 339 22.72 12.10 15.42
N ARG A 340 22.10 13.25 15.07
CA ARG A 340 20.66 13.45 15.24
C ARG A 340 19.86 12.62 14.25
N LEU A 341 20.31 12.51 12.99
CA LEU A 341 19.66 11.66 11.98
C LEU A 341 19.70 10.18 12.39
N ARG A 342 20.84 9.69 12.87
CA ARG A 342 20.96 8.30 13.36
C ARG A 342 20.11 8.06 14.62
N ALA A 343 20.09 9.02 15.55
CA ALA A 343 19.24 8.92 16.74
C ALA A 343 17.75 8.90 16.39
N LEU A 344 17.31 9.72 15.43
CA LEU A 344 15.95 9.72 14.92
C LEU A 344 15.61 8.39 14.23
N HIS A 345 16.53 7.88 13.41
CA HIS A 345 16.39 6.57 12.77
C HIS A 345 16.26 5.43 13.78
N ASP A 346 17.08 5.45 14.84
CA ASP A 346 16.98 4.50 15.95
C ASP A 346 15.63 4.62 16.67
N ARG A 347 15.16 5.85 16.93
CA ARG A 347 13.87 6.08 17.60
C ARG A 347 12.71 5.51 16.78
N ILE A 348 12.59 5.87 15.50
CA ILE A 348 11.46 5.38 14.67
C ILE A 348 11.44 3.86 14.53
N SER A 349 12.62 3.21 14.54
CA SER A 349 12.72 1.74 14.51
C SER A 349 12.19 1.04 15.77
N ARG A 350 12.14 1.77 16.90
CA ARG A 350 11.63 1.30 18.19
C ARG A 350 10.17 1.70 18.44
N MET A 351 9.50 2.38 17.52
CA MET A 351 8.09 2.69 17.67
C MET A 351 7.23 1.44 17.40
N ARG A 352 6.12 1.32 18.13
CA ARG A 352 5.13 0.24 18.00
C ARG A 352 3.73 0.83 18.00
N PHE A 353 2.86 0.29 17.14
CA PHE A 353 1.53 0.85 16.92
C PHE A 353 0.48 -0.24 17.10
N LEU A 354 -0.47 -0.01 18.00
CA LEU A 354 -1.62 -0.88 18.22
C LEU A 354 -2.90 -0.20 17.72
N ASP A 355 -3.60 -0.86 16.81
CA ASP A 355 -4.98 -0.54 16.47
C ASP A 355 -5.95 -1.60 17.03
N PRO A 356 -6.62 -1.33 18.15
CA PRO A 356 -7.50 -2.29 18.83
C PRO A 356 -8.91 -2.39 18.19
N ALA A 357 -9.10 -1.89 16.99
CA ALA A 357 -10.30 -2.13 16.17
C ALA A 357 -9.90 -1.97 14.69
N CYS A 358 -8.89 -2.72 14.25
CA CYS A 358 -8.13 -2.34 13.07
C CYS A 358 -8.88 -2.52 11.75
N GLY A 359 -9.96 -3.31 11.71
CA GLY A 359 -10.64 -3.66 10.48
C GLY A 359 -9.64 -4.21 9.46
N CYS A 360 -9.66 -3.65 8.25
CA CYS A 360 -8.73 -3.99 7.18
C CYS A 360 -7.33 -3.34 7.31
N GLY A 361 -7.02 -2.71 8.45
CA GLY A 361 -5.66 -2.28 8.79
C GLY A 361 -5.24 -0.88 8.31
N ASN A 362 -6.16 -0.06 7.78
CA ASN A 362 -5.79 1.22 7.15
C ASN A 362 -4.94 2.15 8.03
N PHE A 363 -5.27 2.26 9.32
CA PHE A 363 -4.48 3.06 10.25
C PHE A 363 -3.04 2.57 10.34
N LEU A 364 -2.84 1.25 10.40
CA LEU A 364 -1.52 0.61 10.41
C LEU A 364 -0.79 0.81 9.07
N ILE A 365 -1.49 0.64 7.94
CA ILE A 365 -0.95 0.82 6.58
C ILE A 365 -0.43 2.25 6.38
N VAL A 366 -1.26 3.25 6.67
CA VAL A 366 -0.91 4.66 6.51
C VAL A 366 0.20 5.05 7.50
N THR A 367 0.11 4.61 8.76
CA THR A 367 1.17 4.83 9.75
C THR A 367 2.51 4.29 9.26
N TYR A 368 2.52 3.05 8.76
CA TYR A 368 3.72 2.42 8.22
C TYR A 368 4.28 3.19 7.03
N LYS A 369 3.43 3.54 6.07
CA LYS A 369 3.78 4.32 4.87
C LYS A 369 4.45 5.65 5.24
N GLU A 370 3.90 6.41 6.19
CA GLU A 370 4.49 7.69 6.59
C GLU A 370 5.83 7.53 7.34
N LEU A 371 5.97 6.50 8.19
CA LEU A 371 7.26 6.21 8.83
C LEU A 371 8.32 5.81 7.80
N ARG A 372 7.95 5.04 6.77
CA ARG A 372 8.82 4.67 5.66
C ARG A 372 9.26 5.86 4.82
N ARG A 373 8.37 6.84 4.61
CA ARG A 373 8.72 8.12 3.97
C ARG A 373 9.73 8.90 4.79
N ILE A 374 9.52 9.00 6.10
CA ILE A 374 10.46 9.65 7.02
C ILE A 374 11.81 8.94 7.02
N GLU A 375 11.83 7.61 7.10
CA GLU A 375 13.07 6.82 7.04
C GLU A 375 13.82 7.06 5.72
N THR A 376 13.12 7.07 4.59
CA THR A 376 13.71 7.37 3.28
C THR A 376 14.34 8.76 3.26
N GLU A 377 13.69 9.76 3.85
CA GLU A 377 14.23 11.12 3.92
C GLU A 377 15.43 11.23 4.87
N ILE A 378 15.42 10.53 6.01
CA ILE A 378 16.59 10.42 6.90
C ILE A 378 17.79 9.85 6.12
N LEU A 379 17.57 8.76 5.38
CA LEU A 379 18.62 8.13 4.58
C LEU A 379 19.13 9.07 3.48
N LYS A 380 18.25 9.79 2.77
CA LYS A 380 18.66 10.77 1.75
C LYS A 380 19.53 11.87 2.33
N GLN A 381 19.20 12.36 3.53
CA GLN A 381 19.99 13.37 4.22
C GLN A 381 21.35 12.82 4.69
N LEU A 382 21.40 11.58 5.17
CA LEU A 382 22.67 10.90 5.47
C LEU A 382 23.54 10.71 4.20
N ASP A 383 22.93 10.48 3.04
CA ASP A 383 23.64 10.33 1.76
C ASP A 383 24.27 11.64 1.33
N ALA A 384 23.50 12.72 1.41
CA ALA A 384 23.96 14.07 1.08
C ALA A 384 25.13 14.51 1.97
N LEU A 385 25.25 13.97 3.18
CA LEU A 385 26.39 14.18 4.09
C LEU A 385 27.57 13.23 3.83
N GLY A 386 27.45 12.29 2.90
CA GLY A 386 28.44 11.25 2.59
C GLY A 386 28.61 10.22 3.71
N LYS A 387 27.55 9.96 4.50
CA LYS A 387 27.58 9.14 5.73
C LYS A 387 26.86 7.81 5.64
N LEU A 388 26.25 7.53 4.48
CA LEU A 388 25.62 6.24 4.20
C LEU A 388 26.66 5.15 3.97
N SER A 389 27.78 5.52 3.34
CA SER A 389 28.92 4.66 3.06
C SER A 389 30.03 4.88 4.09
N GLY A 390 30.49 3.82 4.74
CA GLY A 390 31.82 3.85 5.36
C GLY A 390 32.86 4.18 4.29
N ARG A 391 33.54 5.32 4.40
CA ARG A 391 34.75 5.70 3.63
C ARG A 391 34.79 5.17 2.18
N GLY A 392 33.97 5.73 1.29
CA GLY A 392 34.18 5.60 -0.17
C GLY A 392 33.75 4.28 -0.82
N GLN A 393 33.02 3.39 -0.14
CA GLN A 393 32.37 2.23 -0.78
C GLN A 393 30.92 2.56 -1.18
N MET A 394 30.52 2.32 -2.43
CA MET A 394 29.09 2.40 -2.81
C MET A 394 28.26 1.50 -1.89
N VAL A 395 27.11 1.98 -1.44
CA VAL A 395 26.14 1.12 -0.75
C VAL A 395 25.69 0.06 -1.75
N THR A 396 26.19 -1.17 -1.59
CA THR A 396 25.83 -2.30 -2.45
C THR A 396 24.50 -2.93 -2.06
N ASP A 397 24.03 -2.68 -0.84
CA ASP A 397 22.81 -3.26 -0.31
C ASP A 397 21.96 -2.23 0.46
N VAL A 398 20.96 -1.68 -0.22
CA VAL A 398 19.99 -0.72 0.35
C VAL A 398 19.07 -1.39 1.37
N SER A 399 18.93 -2.72 1.35
CA SER A 399 18.10 -3.45 2.32
C SER A 399 18.62 -3.32 3.75
N ALA A 400 19.94 -3.30 3.91
CA ALA A 400 20.61 -3.17 5.21
C ALA A 400 20.45 -1.76 5.82
N LEU A 401 20.03 -0.77 5.03
CA LEU A 401 19.79 0.59 5.50
C LEU A 401 18.43 0.73 6.19
N SER A 402 17.43 0.02 5.70
CA SER A 402 16.09 0.05 6.25
C SER A 402 16.03 -0.70 7.58
N ARG A 403 15.56 -0.03 8.62
CA ARG A 403 15.34 -0.60 9.96
C ARG A 403 13.86 -0.81 10.26
N LEU A 404 12.96 -0.21 9.50
CA LEU A 404 11.53 -0.43 9.64
C LEU A 404 11.08 -1.77 9.03
N SER A 405 10.06 -2.34 9.68
CA SER A 405 9.37 -3.55 9.25
C SER A 405 7.94 -3.51 9.78
N VAL A 406 7.04 -4.21 9.08
CA VAL A 406 5.63 -4.39 9.45
C VAL A 406 5.44 -5.10 10.80
N HIS A 407 6.48 -5.74 11.35
CA HIS A 407 6.49 -6.25 12.74
C HIS A 407 6.15 -5.16 13.77
N SER A 408 6.38 -3.88 13.46
CA SER A 408 6.00 -2.76 14.34
C SER A 408 4.49 -2.48 14.41
N MET A 409 3.69 -3.17 13.60
CA MET A 409 2.24 -2.96 13.47
C MET A 409 1.45 -4.08 14.14
N PHE A 410 0.58 -3.69 15.07
CA PHE A 410 -0.26 -4.56 15.89
C PHE A 410 -1.72 -4.19 15.70
N GLY A 411 -2.58 -5.20 15.57
CA GLY A 411 -4.01 -5.02 15.39
C GLY A 411 -4.82 -5.98 16.25
N ILE A 412 -6.01 -5.57 16.66
CA ILE A 412 -7.06 -6.48 17.16
C ILE A 412 -8.30 -6.26 16.31
N GLU A 413 -8.83 -7.34 15.77
CA GLU A 413 -10.02 -7.32 14.92
C GLU A 413 -10.91 -8.52 15.25
N ILE A 414 -12.22 -8.29 15.36
CA ILE A 414 -13.15 -9.32 15.81
C ILE A 414 -13.47 -10.33 14.70
N GLU A 415 -13.51 -9.87 13.44
CA GLU A 415 -13.77 -10.71 12.28
C GLU A 415 -12.47 -11.18 11.61
N GLU A 416 -12.39 -12.45 11.25
CA GLU A 416 -11.18 -12.98 10.62
C GLU A 416 -10.87 -12.31 9.28
N PHE A 417 -11.88 -12.08 8.44
CA PHE A 417 -11.63 -11.62 7.08
C PHE A 417 -10.96 -10.23 7.01
N PRO A 418 -11.46 -9.18 7.68
CA PRO A 418 -10.75 -7.91 7.77
C PRO A 418 -9.33 -8.06 8.35
N ALA A 419 -9.14 -8.93 9.34
CA ALA A 419 -7.82 -9.20 9.90
C ALA A 419 -6.83 -9.75 8.86
N ARG A 420 -7.25 -10.72 8.02
CA ARG A 420 -6.42 -11.25 6.92
C ARG A 420 -6.10 -10.21 5.86
N ILE A 421 -7.06 -9.35 5.55
CA ILE A 421 -6.85 -8.24 4.62
C ILE A 421 -5.79 -7.28 5.20
N ALA A 422 -5.87 -6.96 6.49
CA ALA A 422 -4.89 -6.11 7.15
C ALA A 422 -3.47 -6.70 7.05
N GLU A 423 -3.31 -8.00 7.29
CA GLU A 423 -2.03 -8.70 7.16
C GLU A 423 -1.45 -8.55 5.74
N VAL A 424 -2.23 -8.85 4.71
CA VAL A 424 -1.76 -8.78 3.31
C VAL A 424 -1.50 -7.34 2.87
N ALA A 425 -2.40 -6.42 3.21
CA ALA A 425 -2.25 -5.02 2.85
C ALA A 425 -0.98 -4.40 3.44
N LEU A 426 -0.62 -4.77 4.67
CA LEU A 426 0.63 -4.38 5.32
C LEU A 426 1.86 -4.92 4.58
N TRP A 427 1.84 -6.17 4.13
CA TRP A 427 2.92 -6.72 3.31
C TRP A 427 3.05 -6.03 1.96
N LEU A 428 1.92 -5.74 1.32
CA LEU A 428 1.92 -5.07 0.02
C LEU A 428 2.46 -3.64 0.14
N ILE A 429 2.06 -2.88 1.16
CA ILE A 429 2.63 -1.55 1.38
C ILE A 429 4.13 -1.62 1.74
N ASP A 430 4.59 -2.64 2.47
CA ASP A 430 6.02 -2.86 2.70
C ASP A 430 6.80 -3.05 1.41
N HIS A 431 6.32 -3.92 0.54
CA HIS A 431 6.93 -4.13 -0.77
C HIS A 431 6.99 -2.83 -1.58
N ILE A 432 5.88 -2.08 -1.67
CA ILE A 432 5.83 -0.79 -2.38
C ILE A 432 6.85 0.19 -1.79
N MET A 433 6.91 0.34 -0.46
CA MET A 433 7.86 1.23 0.21
C MET A 433 9.32 0.78 0.07
N ASN A 434 9.56 -0.53 -0.10
CA ASN A 434 10.88 -1.08 -0.39
C ASN A 434 11.32 -0.72 -1.82
N VAL A 435 10.42 -0.83 -2.79
CA VAL A 435 10.66 -0.41 -4.19
C VAL A 435 10.89 1.11 -4.29
N GLU A 436 10.12 1.92 -3.57
CA GLU A 436 10.32 3.38 -3.50
C GLU A 436 11.70 3.74 -2.92
N LEU A 437 12.10 3.10 -1.81
CA LEU A 437 13.41 3.29 -1.21
C LEU A 437 14.54 2.87 -2.17
N ALA A 438 14.40 1.69 -2.79
CA ALA A 438 15.32 1.19 -3.80
C ALA A 438 15.52 2.20 -4.93
N THR A 439 14.43 2.73 -5.46
CA THR A 439 14.44 3.72 -6.53
C THR A 439 15.15 5.00 -6.11
N ALA A 440 14.92 5.48 -4.88
CA ALA A 440 15.57 6.69 -4.35
C ALA A 440 17.11 6.59 -4.30
N PHE A 441 17.66 5.38 -4.17
CA PHE A 441 19.11 5.13 -4.11
C PHE A 441 19.66 4.42 -5.36
N GLY A 442 18.82 4.15 -6.35
CA GLY A 442 19.19 3.40 -7.55
C GLY A 442 19.80 2.03 -7.24
N ALA A 443 19.21 1.31 -6.28
CA ALA A 443 19.48 -0.10 -6.01
C ALA A 443 18.16 -0.88 -6.09
N TYR A 444 18.19 -2.19 -6.36
CA TYR A 444 16.98 -3.00 -6.33
C TYR A 444 16.78 -3.59 -4.93
N PHE A 445 15.56 -3.52 -4.41
CA PHE A 445 15.22 -4.13 -3.13
C PHE A 445 13.79 -4.69 -3.14
N VAL A 446 13.70 -5.99 -2.91
CA VAL A 446 12.45 -6.69 -2.59
C VAL A 446 12.71 -7.56 -1.37
N ARG A 447 11.89 -7.41 -0.33
CA ARG A 447 12.01 -8.17 0.91
C ARG A 447 11.20 -9.47 0.79
N LEU A 448 11.77 -10.45 0.09
CA LEU A 448 11.27 -11.82 0.03
C LEU A 448 12.33 -12.80 0.56
N PRO A 449 11.94 -13.85 1.32
CA PRO A 449 10.58 -14.16 1.77
C PRO A 449 10.06 -13.18 2.83
N LEU A 450 8.75 -13.17 3.06
CA LEU A 450 8.05 -12.35 4.04
C LEU A 450 8.42 -12.80 5.46
N THR A 451 9.56 -12.34 5.99
CA THR A 451 10.01 -12.67 7.35
C THR A 451 9.53 -11.61 8.36
N ASN A 452 8.93 -12.04 9.48
CA ASN A 452 8.42 -11.20 10.57
C ASN A 452 7.29 -10.24 10.16
N GLY A 453 6.07 -10.79 10.03
CA GLY A 453 4.87 -10.05 9.64
C GLY A 453 4.26 -9.18 10.73
N PRO A 454 3.19 -8.43 10.39
CA PRO A 454 2.42 -7.71 11.39
C PRO A 454 1.74 -8.69 12.34
N THR A 455 1.41 -8.22 13.55
CA THR A 455 0.70 -9.01 14.55
C THR A 455 -0.76 -8.60 14.59
N ILE A 456 -1.61 -9.25 13.80
CA ILE A 456 -3.06 -9.01 13.80
C ILE A 456 -3.76 -10.13 14.56
N ARG A 457 -4.32 -9.80 15.73
CA ARG A 457 -5.03 -10.77 16.56
C ARG A 457 -6.51 -10.77 16.21
N ILE A 458 -7.01 -11.94 15.83
CA ILE A 458 -8.45 -12.18 15.70
C ILE A 458 -9.05 -12.34 17.11
N GLY A 459 -9.94 -11.44 17.50
CA GLY A 459 -10.60 -11.46 18.80
C GLY A 459 -11.27 -10.14 19.17
N ASP A 460 -12.07 -10.19 20.23
CA ASP A 460 -12.79 -9.01 20.71
C ASP A 460 -11.88 -8.14 21.58
N ALA A 461 -11.56 -6.94 21.09
CA ALA A 461 -10.64 -6.03 21.75
C ALA A 461 -11.08 -5.59 23.15
N LEU A 462 -12.38 -5.58 23.46
CA LEU A 462 -12.84 -5.24 24.80
C LEU A 462 -12.61 -6.38 25.82
N ASP A 463 -12.34 -7.61 25.37
CA ASP A 463 -11.99 -8.77 26.22
C ASP A 463 -10.48 -9.00 26.32
N VAL A 464 -9.72 -8.69 25.27
CA VAL A 464 -8.25 -8.83 25.28
C VAL A 464 -7.63 -7.90 26.32
N ASP A 465 -6.67 -8.41 27.11
CA ASP A 465 -5.86 -7.59 28.00
C ASP A 465 -4.70 -6.98 27.20
N TRP A 466 -4.91 -5.76 26.69
CA TRP A 466 -3.94 -5.11 25.79
C TRP A 466 -2.57 -4.97 26.46
N ARG A 467 -2.54 -4.64 27.75
CA ARG A 467 -1.28 -4.44 28.46
C ARG A 467 -0.51 -5.75 28.54
N LYS A 468 -1.11 -6.78 29.13
CA LYS A 468 -0.43 -8.04 29.38
C LYS A 468 -0.14 -8.82 28.10
N GLU A 469 -1.08 -8.85 27.16
CA GLU A 469 -1.00 -9.70 25.98
C GLU A 469 -0.26 -9.05 24.81
N ILE A 470 -0.09 -7.72 24.80
CA ILE A 470 0.53 -6.99 23.69
C ILE A 470 1.65 -6.06 24.19
N LEU A 471 1.33 -5.04 25.00
CA LEU A 471 2.30 -3.98 25.33
C LEU A 471 3.50 -4.50 26.13
N ASP A 472 3.24 -5.28 27.20
CA ASP A 472 4.29 -5.81 28.09
C ASP A 472 5.12 -6.93 27.43
N GLN A 473 4.80 -7.34 26.19
CA GLN A 473 5.62 -8.28 25.42
C GLN A 473 6.89 -7.62 24.86
N GLU A 474 6.89 -6.30 24.71
CA GLU A 474 8.07 -5.51 24.30
C GLU A 474 8.22 -4.28 25.23
N LEU A 475 9.23 -4.28 26.09
CA LEU A 475 9.42 -3.26 27.14
C LEU A 475 10.29 -2.06 26.71
N ASP A 476 11.22 -2.26 25.78
CA ASP A 476 12.21 -1.25 25.37
C ASP A 476 11.79 -0.53 24.06
N VAL A 477 10.50 -0.22 23.93
CA VAL A 477 9.88 0.35 22.72
C VAL A 477 8.93 1.50 23.05
N GLU A 478 8.70 2.39 22.07
CA GLU A 478 7.77 3.51 22.20
C GLU A 478 6.41 3.10 21.63
N TRP A 479 5.44 2.79 22.51
CA TRP A 479 4.10 2.36 22.12
C TRP A 479 3.15 3.53 21.84
N PHE A 480 2.32 3.35 20.81
CA PHE A 480 1.21 4.21 20.45
C PHE A 480 -0.04 3.37 20.22
N ILE A 481 -1.20 3.87 20.67
CA ILE A 481 -2.49 3.25 20.40
C ILE A 481 -3.33 4.21 19.57
N LEU A 482 -3.83 3.76 18.43
CA LEU A 482 -4.54 4.61 17.48
C LEU A 482 -5.63 3.83 16.76
N GLY A 483 -6.67 4.50 16.30
CA GLY A 483 -7.68 3.83 15.48
C GLY A 483 -9.03 4.54 15.42
N ASN A 484 -9.99 3.86 14.82
CA ASN A 484 -11.38 4.31 14.71
C ASN A 484 -12.33 3.20 15.18
N PRO A 485 -12.53 3.05 16.51
CA PRO A 485 -13.39 2.01 17.05
C PRO A 485 -14.88 2.24 16.71
N PRO A 486 -15.73 1.21 16.77
CA PRO A 486 -17.11 1.28 16.28
C PRO A 486 -18.00 2.24 17.09
N PHE A 487 -18.85 2.98 16.39
CA PHE A 487 -19.79 3.95 16.96
C PHE A 487 -21.20 3.35 17.07
N ILE A 488 -21.68 3.11 18.29
CA ILE A 488 -23.03 2.62 18.51
C ILE A 488 -23.65 3.43 19.64
N GLY A 489 -24.46 4.41 19.27
CA GLY A 489 -25.17 5.27 20.21
C GLY A 489 -26.06 4.46 21.15
N SER A 490 -26.28 4.97 22.35
CA SER A 490 -26.90 4.21 23.44
C SER A 490 -28.31 3.69 23.20
N LYS A 491 -29.07 4.29 22.27
CA LYS A 491 -30.39 3.79 21.85
C LYS A 491 -30.34 2.61 20.87
N MET A 492 -29.21 2.43 20.19
CA MET A 492 -28.98 1.38 19.20
C MET A 492 -28.22 0.18 19.78
N MET A 493 -27.52 0.36 20.91
CA MET A 493 -26.79 -0.73 21.56
C MET A 493 -27.73 -1.86 22.00
N SER A 494 -27.29 -3.09 21.78
CA SER A 494 -27.90 -4.29 22.37
C SER A 494 -27.74 -4.32 23.89
N ASP A 495 -28.53 -5.14 24.57
CA ASP A 495 -28.40 -5.31 26.02
C ASP A 495 -27.06 -5.92 26.44
N THR A 496 -26.46 -6.77 25.58
CA THR A 496 -25.13 -7.35 25.80
C THR A 496 -24.06 -6.26 25.73
N GLN A 497 -24.07 -5.42 24.69
CA GLN A 497 -23.16 -4.27 24.55
C GLN A 497 -23.30 -3.30 25.73
N ARG A 498 -24.53 -2.97 26.12
CA ARG A 498 -24.79 -2.07 27.26
C ARG A 498 -24.27 -2.64 28.58
N THR A 499 -24.49 -3.93 28.83
CA THR A 499 -24.00 -4.61 30.04
C THR A 499 -22.48 -4.60 30.10
N ARG A 500 -21.84 -4.77 28.94
CA ARG A 500 -20.39 -4.74 28.82
C ARG A 500 -19.79 -3.37 29.13
N ILE A 501 -20.37 -2.29 28.57
CA ILE A 501 -19.97 -0.92 28.90
C ILE A 501 -20.11 -0.66 30.40
N LYS A 502 -21.24 -1.03 31.01
CA LYS A 502 -21.43 -0.89 32.48
C LYS A 502 -20.35 -1.61 33.28
N LYS A 503 -19.93 -2.81 32.84
CA LYS A 503 -18.86 -3.60 33.47
C LYS A 503 -17.50 -2.90 33.35
N LEU A 504 -17.14 -2.40 32.15
CA LEU A 504 -15.87 -1.68 31.93
C LEU A 504 -15.75 -0.44 32.80
N PHE A 505 -16.85 0.31 32.97
CA PHE A 505 -16.90 1.47 33.85
C PHE A 505 -16.94 1.12 35.35
N GLY A 506 -16.91 -0.17 35.73
CA GLY A 506 -16.96 -0.59 37.13
C GLY A 506 -18.25 -0.19 37.84
N GLY A 507 -19.37 -0.10 37.12
CA GLY A 507 -20.68 0.24 37.70
C GLY A 507 -20.92 1.73 37.97
N VAL A 508 -20.10 2.64 37.41
CA VAL A 508 -20.35 4.10 37.50
C VAL A 508 -21.78 4.44 37.05
N SER A 509 -22.47 5.26 37.85
CA SER A 509 -23.83 5.72 37.54
C SER A 509 -23.87 6.46 36.20
N GLY A 510 -24.89 6.19 35.37
CA GLY A 510 -25.01 6.76 34.04
C GLY A 510 -24.20 6.04 32.94
N SER A 511 -23.31 5.09 33.27
CA SER A 511 -22.51 4.37 32.25
C SER A 511 -23.35 3.62 31.20
N GLY A 512 -24.60 3.28 31.52
CA GLY A 512 -25.52 2.64 30.58
C GLY A 512 -25.99 3.51 29.41
N VAL A 513 -25.76 4.83 29.43
CA VAL A 513 -26.14 5.75 28.34
C VAL A 513 -24.95 6.18 27.46
N MET A 514 -23.76 5.67 27.75
CA MET A 514 -22.54 5.97 26.97
C MET A 514 -22.60 5.33 25.59
N ASP A 515 -21.98 5.98 24.60
CA ASP A 515 -21.72 5.38 23.28
C ASP A 515 -20.77 4.17 23.44
N PHE A 516 -20.97 3.13 22.62
CA PHE A 516 -20.15 1.92 22.65
C PHE A 516 -18.64 2.19 22.46
N VAL A 517 -18.28 3.21 21.67
CA VAL A 517 -16.89 3.63 21.44
C VAL A 517 -16.14 3.95 22.75
N THR A 518 -16.87 4.36 23.81
CA THR A 518 -16.27 4.70 25.10
C THR A 518 -15.62 3.50 25.81
N GLY A 519 -16.00 2.27 25.45
CA GLY A 519 -15.32 1.07 25.93
C GLY A 519 -13.83 1.06 25.59
N TRP A 520 -13.46 1.50 24.38
CA TRP A 520 -12.06 1.57 23.94
C TRP A 520 -11.27 2.65 24.69
N TYR A 521 -11.90 3.77 25.05
CA TYR A 521 -11.26 4.79 25.87
C TYR A 521 -10.93 4.26 27.28
N VAL A 522 -11.86 3.51 27.89
CA VAL A 522 -11.62 2.90 29.21
C VAL A 522 -10.56 1.81 29.13
N LYS A 523 -10.60 0.95 28.11
CA LYS A 523 -9.58 -0.10 27.88
C LYS A 523 -8.19 0.48 27.62
N ALA A 524 -8.09 1.55 26.81
CA ALA A 524 -6.83 2.25 26.60
C ALA A 524 -6.29 2.83 27.90
N ALA A 525 -7.13 3.55 28.67
CA ALA A 525 -6.72 4.14 29.94
C ALA A 525 -6.28 3.08 30.97
N GLU A 526 -6.97 1.94 31.03
CA GLU A 526 -6.58 0.79 31.84
C GLU A 526 -5.22 0.22 31.42
N ALA A 527 -5.01 0.04 30.12
CA ALA A 527 -3.78 -0.54 29.59
C ALA A 527 -2.55 0.37 29.79
N ILE A 528 -2.71 1.68 29.61
CA ILE A 528 -1.60 2.65 29.63
C ILE A 528 -1.38 3.31 30.99
N HIS A 529 -2.20 3.02 31.99
CA HIS A 529 -2.06 3.66 33.29
C HIS A 529 -0.65 3.41 33.88
N GLY A 530 0.04 4.51 34.21
CA GLY A 530 1.41 4.49 34.73
C GLY A 530 2.49 4.29 33.67
N THR A 531 2.20 4.45 32.38
CA THR A 531 3.16 4.35 31.28
C THR A 531 3.24 5.67 30.48
N SER A 532 4.21 5.78 29.58
CA SER A 532 4.38 6.90 28.64
C SER A 532 3.61 6.72 27.32
N VAL A 533 2.78 5.67 27.21
CA VAL A 533 2.04 5.35 25.98
C VAL A 533 1.03 6.45 25.67
N ARG A 534 1.01 6.86 24.40
CA ARG A 534 0.09 7.89 23.88
C ARG A 534 -1.00 7.25 23.04
N CYS A 535 -2.22 7.71 23.20
CA CYS A 535 -3.40 7.17 22.52
C CYS A 535 -4.08 8.26 21.69
N ALA A 536 -4.68 7.90 20.55
CA ALA A 536 -5.62 8.78 19.85
C ALA A 536 -6.71 8.01 19.11
N PHE A 537 -7.98 8.36 19.37
CA PHE A 537 -9.11 7.72 18.70
C PHE A 537 -10.01 8.72 17.99
N VAL A 538 -10.55 8.27 16.85
CA VAL A 538 -11.73 8.87 16.24
C VAL A 538 -12.97 8.44 17.04
N CYS A 539 -13.90 9.36 17.26
CA CYS A 539 -15.15 9.06 17.96
C CYS A 539 -16.28 9.99 17.52
N THR A 540 -17.51 9.64 17.87
CA THR A 540 -18.65 10.54 17.70
C THR A 540 -18.47 11.78 18.57
N ASN A 541 -18.87 12.95 18.08
CA ASN A 541 -18.80 14.19 18.86
C ASN A 541 -19.67 14.17 20.14
N SER A 542 -20.52 13.15 20.30
CA SER A 542 -21.33 12.95 21.50
C SER A 542 -20.49 12.70 22.76
N ILE A 543 -19.24 12.22 22.63
CA ILE A 543 -18.37 12.01 23.81
C ILE A 543 -17.78 13.30 24.38
N SER A 544 -17.83 14.39 23.59
CA SER A 544 -17.39 15.74 23.97
C SER A 544 -18.55 16.72 24.11
N GLN A 545 -19.80 16.22 24.10
CA GLN A 545 -21.03 17.01 24.22
C GLN A 545 -22.05 16.36 25.16
N GLY A 546 -22.82 17.17 25.89
CA GLY A 546 -23.96 16.71 26.70
C GLY A 546 -23.57 15.83 27.91
N GLU A 547 -24.41 14.84 28.22
CA GLU A 547 -24.34 14.02 29.44
C GLU A 547 -23.11 13.09 29.50
N GLN A 548 -22.60 12.66 28.34
CA GLN A 548 -21.50 11.68 28.27
C GLN A 548 -20.16 12.24 28.77
N VAL A 549 -19.92 13.55 28.60
CA VAL A 549 -18.64 14.20 28.92
C VAL A 549 -18.27 14.01 30.39
N GLY A 550 -19.20 14.32 31.27
CA GLY A 550 -18.98 14.26 32.72
C GLY A 550 -18.83 12.84 33.26
N ILE A 551 -19.33 11.83 32.53
CA ILE A 551 -19.20 10.42 32.92
C ILE A 551 -17.86 9.87 32.44
N LEU A 552 -17.56 10.00 31.14
CA LEU A 552 -16.34 9.46 30.54
C LEU A 552 -15.10 10.11 31.15
N TRP A 553 -14.94 11.42 30.96
CA TRP A 553 -13.68 12.08 31.27
C TRP A 553 -13.41 12.14 32.76
N LYS A 554 -14.45 12.29 33.59
CA LYS A 554 -14.29 12.16 35.04
C LYS A 554 -13.76 10.78 35.42
N HIS A 555 -14.25 9.72 34.79
CA HIS A 555 -13.74 8.37 35.03
C HIS A 555 -12.28 8.22 34.59
N LEU A 556 -11.95 8.65 33.38
CA LEU A 556 -10.58 8.55 32.83
C LEU A 556 -9.57 9.36 33.66
N VAL A 557 -9.91 10.60 34.00
CA VAL A 557 -9.04 11.51 34.77
C VAL A 557 -8.90 11.00 36.22
N GLN A 558 -10.00 10.71 36.91
CA GLN A 558 -9.95 10.41 38.35
C GLN A 558 -9.43 9.01 38.65
N LYS A 559 -9.75 8.02 37.80
CA LYS A 559 -9.35 6.62 38.02
C LYS A 559 -7.98 6.32 37.43
N TYR A 560 -7.68 6.85 36.25
CA TYR A 560 -6.49 6.47 35.49
C TYR A 560 -5.49 7.63 35.27
N GLY A 561 -5.80 8.87 35.70
CA GLY A 561 -4.88 10.00 35.56
C GLY A 561 -4.67 10.44 34.11
N MET A 562 -5.68 10.30 33.25
CA MET A 562 -5.57 10.65 31.83
C MET A 562 -5.63 12.17 31.60
N HIS A 563 -4.84 12.65 30.64
CA HIS A 563 -4.82 14.03 30.19
C HIS A 563 -4.94 14.10 28.66
N ILE A 564 -5.70 15.07 28.15
CA ILE A 564 -5.82 15.31 26.71
C ILE A 564 -4.53 15.98 26.21
N HIS A 565 -3.91 15.40 25.18
CA HIS A 565 -2.67 15.86 24.53
C HIS A 565 -2.95 16.72 23.30
N PHE A 566 -3.98 16.35 22.52
CA PHE A 566 -4.46 17.12 21.39
C PHE A 566 -5.92 16.77 21.09
N ALA A 567 -6.63 17.62 20.36
CA ALA A 567 -7.97 17.30 19.89
C ALA A 567 -8.32 17.97 18.56
N HIS A 568 -9.07 17.27 17.71
CA HIS A 568 -9.82 17.89 16.62
C HIS A 568 -11.25 18.16 17.06
N ARG A 569 -11.69 19.41 16.91
CA ARG A 569 -13.11 19.79 17.09
C ARG A 569 -13.99 19.10 16.06
N THR A 570 -15.29 19.26 16.21
CA THR A 570 -16.29 18.60 15.35
C THR A 570 -16.01 18.89 13.87
N PHE A 571 -15.82 17.82 13.09
CA PHE A 571 -15.77 17.87 11.64
C PHE A 571 -16.70 16.79 11.04
N ARG A 572 -17.06 16.98 9.78
CA ARG A 572 -17.87 16.02 9.03
C ARG A 572 -16.99 14.86 8.60
N TRP A 573 -17.34 13.67 9.06
CA TRP A 573 -16.73 12.43 8.61
C TRP A 573 -17.36 12.03 7.28
N SER A 574 -16.54 11.99 6.23
CA SER A 574 -16.89 11.43 4.94
C SER A 574 -15.89 10.34 4.58
N ASN A 575 -16.38 9.24 4.04
CA ASN A 575 -15.57 8.26 3.33
C ASN A 575 -16.06 8.13 1.88
N GLU A 576 -15.32 7.42 1.05
CA GLU A 576 -15.55 7.34 -0.41
C GLU A 576 -16.48 6.18 -0.81
N ALA A 577 -16.98 5.41 0.16
CA ALA A 577 -17.87 4.28 -0.08
C ALA A 577 -19.29 4.74 -0.48
N LYS A 578 -19.96 4.02 -1.40
CA LYS A 578 -21.36 4.30 -1.77
C LYS A 578 -22.27 4.18 -0.51
N GLY A 579 -23.02 5.25 -0.18
CA GLY A 579 -24.07 5.24 0.86
C GLY A 579 -23.71 5.80 2.25
N VAL A 580 -22.72 6.68 2.35
CA VAL A 580 -22.17 7.18 3.63
C VAL A 580 -23.19 7.95 4.47
N ALA A 581 -23.35 7.54 5.74
CA ALA A 581 -23.97 8.36 6.76
C ALA A 581 -23.06 9.55 7.10
N ALA A 582 -23.55 10.78 6.92
CA ALA A 582 -22.83 11.97 7.37
C ALA A 582 -22.82 12.01 8.91
N VAL A 583 -21.73 11.53 9.53
CA VAL A 583 -21.53 11.58 10.98
C VAL A 583 -20.59 12.73 11.32
N HIS A 584 -20.83 13.39 12.44
CA HIS A 584 -19.92 14.38 13.00
C HIS A 584 -18.99 13.71 14.00
N CYS A 585 -17.68 13.82 13.76
CA CYS A 585 -16.66 13.18 14.56
C CYS A 585 -15.76 14.20 15.24
N VAL A 586 -15.12 13.77 16.31
CA VAL A 586 -13.97 14.42 16.93
C VAL A 586 -12.81 13.43 16.96
N ILE A 587 -11.59 13.92 17.13
CA ILE A 587 -10.41 13.10 17.39
C ILE A 587 -9.85 13.58 18.72
N VAL A 588 -9.54 12.66 19.63
CA VAL A 588 -8.95 13.02 20.92
C VAL A 588 -7.72 12.18 21.18
N GLY A 589 -6.58 12.85 21.33
CA GLY A 589 -5.34 12.27 21.80
C GLY A 589 -5.17 12.44 23.29
N PHE A 590 -4.73 11.40 24.01
CA PHE A 590 -4.59 11.42 25.46
C PHE A 590 -3.53 10.43 25.97
N GLY A 591 -3.09 10.61 27.21
CA GLY A 591 -2.17 9.71 27.92
C GLY A 591 -1.99 10.10 29.39
N CYS A 592 -1.06 9.45 30.09
CA CYS A 592 -0.76 9.75 31.51
C CYS A 592 -0.02 11.07 31.72
N GLU A 593 0.77 11.49 30.75
CA GLU A 593 1.60 12.68 30.87
C GLU A 593 0.80 13.95 30.60
N ARG A 594 1.18 15.07 31.23
CA ARG A 594 0.55 16.36 30.96
C ARG A 594 1.39 17.14 29.95
N ILE A 595 0.77 17.48 28.82
CA ILE A 595 1.37 18.36 27.81
C ILE A 595 1.15 19.81 28.21
N ALA A 596 2.21 20.63 28.17
CA ALA A 596 2.16 22.03 28.58
C ALA A 596 1.35 22.90 27.61
N GLU A 597 1.49 22.65 26.31
CA GLU A 597 0.80 23.38 25.23
C GLU A 597 0.15 22.39 24.27
N PRO A 598 -0.96 21.74 24.68
CA PRO A 598 -1.67 20.80 23.81
C PRO A 598 -2.20 21.49 22.54
N ALA A 599 -2.27 20.73 21.45
CA ALA A 599 -2.72 21.23 20.15
C ALA A 599 -4.23 21.04 19.97
N LEU A 600 -4.96 22.13 19.72
CA LEU A 600 -6.37 22.11 19.35
C LEU A 600 -6.50 22.42 17.86
N PHE A 601 -7.22 21.55 17.15
CA PHE A 601 -7.50 21.73 15.73
C PHE A 601 -8.94 22.19 15.53
N GLU A 602 -9.11 23.41 15.02
CA GLU A 602 -10.41 24.05 14.77
C GLU A 602 -10.80 24.01 13.31
N TYR A 603 -12.10 24.11 13.05
CA TYR A 603 -12.66 24.06 11.70
C TYR A 603 -13.63 25.23 11.53
N THR A 604 -13.41 26.09 10.52
CA THR A 604 -14.32 27.21 10.22
C THR A 604 -15.71 26.72 9.84
N SER A 605 -15.78 25.60 9.12
CA SER A 605 -16.98 24.80 8.93
C SER A 605 -16.63 23.31 9.06
N PRO A 606 -17.58 22.41 9.38
CA PRO A 606 -17.29 20.98 9.52
C PRO A 606 -16.63 20.31 8.30
N THR A 607 -16.66 20.94 7.13
CA THR A 607 -16.03 20.43 5.90
C THR A 607 -14.74 21.16 5.52
N SER A 608 -14.35 22.19 6.27
CA SER A 608 -13.11 22.94 6.03
C SER A 608 -11.88 22.13 6.43
N ASP A 609 -10.70 22.57 6.00
CA ASP A 609 -9.45 22.04 6.56
C ASP A 609 -9.24 22.55 7.99
N ALA A 610 -8.47 21.78 8.76
CA ALA A 610 -8.23 22.07 10.17
C ALA A 610 -7.16 23.17 10.35
N VAL A 611 -7.38 24.06 11.31
CA VAL A 611 -6.40 25.06 11.75
C VAL A 611 -5.86 24.65 13.12
N ARG A 612 -4.54 24.43 13.21
CA ARG A 612 -3.85 24.07 14.46
C ARG A 612 -3.62 25.31 15.33
N ILE A 613 -4.03 25.23 16.59
CA ILE A 613 -3.88 26.27 17.61
C ILE A 613 -3.25 25.64 18.86
N GLN A 614 -2.22 26.26 19.42
CA GLN A 614 -1.70 25.89 20.74
C GLN A 614 -2.53 26.55 21.83
N VAL A 615 -2.95 25.76 22.82
CA VAL A 615 -3.77 26.24 23.94
C VAL A 615 -3.13 25.84 25.28
N PRO A 616 -3.36 26.59 26.38
CA PRO A 616 -2.78 26.26 27.69
C PRO A 616 -3.39 24.99 28.31
N SER A 617 -4.56 24.58 27.85
CA SER A 617 -5.25 23.36 28.24
C SER A 617 -6.39 23.05 27.27
N ILE A 618 -6.68 21.77 27.04
CA ILE A 618 -7.90 21.32 26.36
C ILE A 618 -8.87 20.82 27.42
N ASN A 619 -10.13 21.28 27.38
CA ASN A 619 -11.18 20.81 28.26
C ASN A 619 -11.86 19.56 27.69
N GLU A 620 -12.65 18.88 28.52
CA GLU A 620 -13.38 17.67 28.14
C GLU A 620 -14.51 17.97 27.14
N VAL A 621 -14.99 19.22 27.14
CA VAL A 621 -15.99 19.73 26.21
C VAL A 621 -15.27 20.28 24.98
N VAL A 622 -14.77 19.38 24.13
CA VAL A 622 -14.30 19.70 22.77
C VAL A 622 -15.51 20.08 21.89
N ARG A 623 -16.17 21.18 22.25
CA ARG A 623 -17.03 21.95 21.35
C ARG A 623 -16.15 22.52 20.27
#